data_AF-A0A3D9HTS1-F1
#
_entry.id   AF-A0A3D9HTS1-F1
#
_cell.length_a   1.000
_cell.length_b   1.000
_cell.length_c   1.000
_cell.angle_alpha   90.00
_cell.angle_beta   90.00
_cell.angle_gamma   90.00
#
_symmetry.space_group_name_H-M   'P 1'
#
loop_
_entity.id
_entity.type
_entity.pdbx_description
1 polymer ?
#
loop_
_entity_poly.entity_id
_entity_poly.type
_entity_poly.pdbx_seq_one_letter_code
_entity_poly.pdbx_strand_id
1 'polypeptide(L)'
;MDNVFQALNGVKPSRQELKRRVEHVKKIIVHHPVYEQVLEELEMRFDLGEDSVAPDCLYLYGPTGAGKSTVTSEFTGRYRREELVTDSREYTRVTVLHVKVPPKATPRSLASKILFDLGDPNHFRGTESELTSRVHYLFGKCEVKMFILDEFQHLIDSDTLHVLVTASNWVKTFTEEIKIPVVLCGMPESMRIFINNPQLDRRFTNKIELPPFRYGTAAEITTFRKFLKEVEKQLPFAKPSNITDIGIADRIYYTSQGIPFYVMQLLIEATAYAVNAGNDSIEMKHLNQAFKKIKQTARPFTMNPFESVDFELAAELRKETDKENKFKQELLAKQKLEKRLFKNSRKQNTDQPIGG
;
A
#
# COMPACT_ATOMS: atom_id res chain seq x y z
N MET A 1 6.26 -18.04 20.63
CA MET A 1 6.13 -18.86 19.40
C MET A 1 7.42 -19.62 19.25
N ASP A 2 7.45 -20.90 19.63
CA ASP A 2 8.64 -21.72 19.45
C ASP A 2 8.94 -21.85 17.96
N ASN A 3 10.16 -21.51 17.56
CA ASN A 3 10.54 -21.43 16.15
C ASN A 3 10.57 -22.85 15.56
N VAL A 4 9.48 -23.25 14.89
CA VAL A 4 9.21 -24.60 14.34
C VAL A 4 10.07 -24.92 13.09
N PHE A 5 11.20 -24.24 12.92
CA PHE A 5 12.10 -24.40 11.79
C PHE A 5 13.42 -25.00 12.26
N GLN A 6 13.62 -26.28 11.95
CA GLN A 6 14.86 -26.99 12.27
C GLN A 6 16.05 -26.41 11.50
N ALA A 7 17.26 -26.63 12.00
CA ALA A 7 18.47 -26.25 11.28
C ALA A 7 18.61 -27.05 9.97
N LEU A 8 19.03 -26.37 8.92
CA LEU A 8 19.33 -26.94 7.60
C LEU A 8 20.75 -27.53 7.56
N ASN A 9 21.69 -27.03 8.37
CA ASN A 9 23.05 -27.57 8.52
C ASN A 9 23.80 -27.78 7.18
N GLY A 10 23.61 -26.87 6.23
CA GLY A 10 24.21 -26.95 4.89
C GLY A 10 23.50 -27.91 3.92
N VAL A 11 22.43 -28.56 4.35
CA VAL A 11 21.63 -29.46 3.50
C VAL A 11 20.54 -28.67 2.81
N LYS A 12 20.51 -28.75 1.49
CA LYS A 12 19.44 -28.18 0.68
C LYS A 12 18.10 -28.88 1.00
N PRO A 13 17.07 -28.16 1.46
CA PRO A 13 15.80 -28.76 1.82
C PRO A 13 14.94 -29.10 0.61
N SER A 14 13.84 -29.82 0.86
CA SER A 14 12.82 -30.10 -0.16
C SER A 14 12.15 -28.81 -0.66
N ARG A 15 11.55 -28.86 -1.85
CA ARG A 15 10.76 -27.74 -2.38
C ARG A 15 9.59 -27.34 -1.48
N GLN A 16 9.00 -28.30 -0.76
CA GLN A 16 7.91 -28.03 0.17
C GLN A 16 8.39 -27.25 1.39
N GLU A 17 9.55 -27.60 1.96
CA GLU A 17 10.12 -26.88 3.10
C GLU A 17 10.64 -25.49 2.70
N LEU A 18 11.25 -25.35 1.51
CA LEU A 18 11.58 -24.05 0.94
C LEU A 18 10.33 -23.16 0.83
N LYS A 19 9.25 -23.68 0.25
CA LYS A 19 7.97 -22.97 0.15
C LYS A 19 7.45 -22.59 1.54
N ARG A 20 7.47 -23.51 2.51
CA ARG A 20 6.99 -23.26 3.88
C ARG A 20 7.73 -22.09 4.54
N ARG A 21 9.06 -22.04 4.45
CA ARG A 21 9.87 -20.93 5.01
C ARG A 21 9.61 -19.61 4.31
N VAL A 22 9.56 -19.62 2.98
CA VAL A 22 9.28 -18.40 2.20
C VAL A 22 7.88 -17.85 2.49
N GLU A 23 6.86 -18.72 2.54
CA GLU A 23 5.49 -18.32 2.89
C GLU A 23 5.36 -17.86 4.36
N HIS A 24 6.19 -18.38 5.26
CA HIS A 24 6.27 -17.87 6.63
C HIS A 24 6.75 -16.41 6.65
N VAL A 25 7.83 -16.08 5.94
CA VAL A 25 8.34 -14.69 5.88
C VAL A 25 7.30 -13.74 5.28
N LYS A 26 6.55 -14.17 4.25
CA LYS A 26 5.47 -13.37 3.66
C LYS A 26 4.32 -13.05 4.63
N LYS A 27 4.14 -13.85 5.68
CA LYS A 27 3.09 -13.67 6.70
C LYS A 27 3.55 -12.84 7.90
N ILE A 28 4.84 -12.48 7.97
CA ILE A 28 5.35 -11.62 9.04
C ILE A 28 4.69 -10.25 8.90
N ILE A 29 3.95 -9.86 9.93
CA ILE A 29 3.42 -8.52 10.12
C ILE A 29 4.10 -7.96 11.38
N VAL A 30 4.59 -6.73 11.29
CA VAL A 30 5.23 -6.04 12.41
C VAL A 30 4.42 -4.81 12.77
N HIS A 31 3.96 -4.79 14.01
CA HIS A 31 3.18 -3.70 14.57
C HIS A 31 4.19 -2.65 15.05
N HIS A 32 4.54 -1.72 14.16
CA HIS A 32 5.35 -0.55 14.52
C HIS A 32 4.43 0.57 15.04
N PRO A 33 4.95 1.62 15.71
CA PRO A 33 4.10 2.58 16.45
C PRO A 33 2.96 3.20 15.62
N VAL A 34 3.23 3.63 14.39
CA VAL A 34 2.17 4.17 13.50
C VAL A 34 1.17 3.09 13.06
N TYR A 35 1.60 1.83 12.89
CA TYR A 35 0.71 0.72 12.58
C TYR A 35 -0.25 0.43 13.75
N GLU A 36 0.28 0.42 14.98
CA GLU A 36 -0.51 0.27 16.20
C GLU A 36 -1.51 1.40 16.36
N GLN A 37 -1.07 2.65 16.15
CA GLN A 37 -1.95 3.82 16.15
C GLN A 37 -3.11 3.67 15.15
N VAL A 38 -2.84 3.19 13.93
CA VAL A 38 -3.90 2.97 12.93
C VAL A 38 -4.86 1.87 13.38
N LEU A 39 -4.36 0.76 13.94
CA LEU A 39 -5.22 -0.29 14.46
C LEU A 39 -6.11 0.20 15.61
N GLU A 40 -5.54 0.93 16.57
CA GLU A 40 -6.28 1.52 17.69
C GLU A 40 -7.36 2.48 17.19
N GLU A 41 -7.06 3.27 16.16
CA GLU A 41 -8.03 4.16 15.55
C GLU A 41 -9.15 3.38 14.84
N LEU A 42 -8.83 2.30 14.12
CA LEU A 42 -9.83 1.45 13.49
C LEU A 42 -10.77 0.82 14.53
N GLU A 43 -10.24 0.28 15.63
CA GLU A 43 -11.05 -0.28 16.72
C GLU A 43 -11.89 0.81 17.39
N MET A 44 -11.31 1.99 17.68
CA MET A 44 -12.05 3.11 18.27
C MET A 44 -13.23 3.54 17.39
N ARG A 45 -13.04 3.66 16.06
CA ARG A 45 -14.13 4.04 15.15
C ARG A 45 -15.17 2.94 15.02
N PHE A 46 -14.78 1.69 15.12
CA PHE A 46 -15.70 0.56 15.11
C PHE A 46 -16.61 0.58 16.35
N ASP A 47 -16.01 0.68 17.54
CA ASP A 47 -16.72 0.67 18.82
C ASP A 47 -17.64 1.88 18.97
N LEU A 48 -17.17 3.07 18.58
CA LEU A 48 -17.96 4.31 18.64
C LEU A 48 -18.96 4.46 17.48
N GLY A 49 -18.92 3.57 16.50
CA GLY A 49 -19.80 3.60 15.33
C GLY A 49 -21.20 3.04 15.62
N GLU A 50 -21.31 2.07 16.52
CA GLU A 50 -22.57 1.43 16.90
C GLU A 50 -23.48 2.44 17.62
N ASP A 51 -24.72 2.57 17.13
CA ASP A 51 -25.72 3.53 17.63
C ASP A 51 -25.30 5.01 17.61
N SER A 52 -24.27 5.35 16.84
CA SER A 52 -23.79 6.73 16.72
C SER A 52 -24.77 7.63 15.98
N VAL A 53 -24.98 8.83 16.51
CA VAL A 53 -25.76 9.89 15.85
C VAL A 53 -25.02 10.42 14.60
N ALA A 54 -23.68 10.38 14.62
CA ALA A 54 -22.81 10.81 13.53
C ALA A 54 -21.51 10.01 13.58
N PRO A 55 -21.41 8.86 12.89
CA PRO A 55 -20.20 8.04 12.92
C PRO A 55 -19.05 8.78 12.24
N ASP A 56 -17.92 8.81 12.94
CA ASP A 56 -16.72 9.46 12.45
C ASP A 56 -16.02 8.60 11.39
N CYS A 57 -15.55 9.25 10.34
CA CYS A 57 -14.86 8.60 9.24
C CYS A 57 -13.34 8.82 9.34
N LEU A 58 -12.56 7.88 8.81
CA LEU A 58 -11.10 7.90 8.84
C LEU A 58 -10.55 7.93 7.41
N TYR A 59 -9.55 8.78 7.17
CA TYR A 59 -8.72 8.71 5.95
C TYR A 59 -7.31 8.22 6.30
N LEU A 60 -6.96 7.04 5.81
CA LEU A 60 -5.63 6.45 5.92
C LEU A 60 -4.88 6.67 4.61
N TYR A 61 -3.75 7.38 4.65
CA TYR A 61 -2.98 7.68 3.43
C TYR A 61 -1.50 7.41 3.59
N GLY A 62 -0.82 7.20 2.46
CA GLY A 62 0.60 6.89 2.44
C GLY A 62 1.00 6.29 1.10
N PRO A 63 2.30 6.19 0.80
CA PRO A 63 2.74 5.66 -0.49
C PRO A 63 2.41 4.17 -0.65
N THR A 64 2.56 3.67 -1.87
CA THR A 64 2.45 2.24 -2.18
C THR A 64 3.47 1.45 -1.35
N GLY A 65 3.03 0.34 -0.76
CA GLY A 65 3.88 -0.53 0.04
C GLY A 65 4.15 -0.07 1.48
N ALA A 66 3.49 1.00 1.94
CA ALA A 66 3.58 1.47 3.33
C ALA A 66 2.87 0.55 4.36
N GLY A 67 1.99 -0.35 3.91
CA GLY A 67 1.26 -1.28 4.79
C GLY A 67 -0.22 -0.95 5.03
N LYS A 68 -0.81 0.01 4.28
CA LYS A 68 -2.22 0.40 4.39
C LYS A 68 -3.17 -0.78 4.25
N SER A 69 -3.07 -1.52 3.14
CA SER A 69 -3.88 -2.71 2.91
C SER A 69 -3.60 -3.82 3.93
N THR A 70 -2.37 -3.88 4.47
CA THR A 70 -2.01 -4.87 5.49
C THR A 70 -2.75 -4.60 6.80
N VAL A 71 -2.74 -3.36 7.28
CA VAL A 71 -3.42 -2.99 8.54
C VAL A 71 -4.93 -3.11 8.44
N THR A 72 -5.53 -2.69 7.33
CA THR A 72 -6.98 -2.84 7.13
C THR A 72 -7.41 -4.29 6.94
N SER A 73 -6.58 -5.13 6.29
CA SER A 73 -6.85 -6.56 6.15
C SER A 73 -6.70 -7.32 7.47
N GLU A 74 -5.71 -6.97 8.29
CA GLU A 74 -5.57 -7.54 9.63
C GLU A 74 -6.80 -7.22 10.48
N PHE A 75 -7.18 -5.93 10.54
CA PHE A 75 -8.36 -5.48 11.26
C PHE A 75 -9.63 -6.20 10.77
N THR A 76 -9.86 -6.22 9.46
CA THR A 76 -11.02 -6.93 8.86
C THR A 76 -11.01 -8.43 9.22
N GLY A 77 -9.83 -9.04 9.29
CA GLY A 77 -9.65 -10.45 9.66
C GLY A 77 -10.10 -10.79 11.08
N ARG A 78 -10.23 -9.81 11.98
CA ARG A 78 -10.80 -9.95 13.33
C ARG A 78 -12.32 -10.15 13.29
N TYR A 79 -12.98 -9.71 12.23
CA TYR A 79 -14.42 -9.72 12.03
C TYR A 79 -14.80 -10.61 10.84
N ARG A 80 -14.73 -11.94 11.04
CA ARG A 80 -15.02 -12.90 9.97
C ARG A 80 -16.49 -12.85 9.55
N ARG A 81 -16.76 -13.21 8.29
CA ARG A 81 -18.12 -13.43 7.79
C ARG A 81 -18.71 -14.65 8.47
N GLU A 82 -19.97 -14.56 8.85
CA GLU A 82 -20.68 -15.59 9.59
C GLU A 82 -22.00 -15.91 8.91
N GLU A 83 -22.30 -17.19 8.72
CA GLU A 83 -23.63 -17.63 8.33
C GLU A 83 -24.46 -17.80 9.60
N LEU A 84 -25.56 -17.06 9.71
CA LEU A 84 -26.42 -17.04 10.88
C LEU A 84 -27.81 -17.56 10.52
N VAL A 85 -28.35 -18.38 11.42
CA VAL A 85 -29.71 -18.90 11.35
C VAL A 85 -30.44 -18.38 12.59
N THR A 86 -31.46 -17.56 12.38
CA THR A 86 -32.40 -17.15 13.43
C THR A 86 -33.75 -17.82 13.18
N ASP A 87 -34.65 -17.73 14.16
CA ASP A 87 -36.03 -18.21 14.00
C ASP A 87 -36.77 -17.55 12.82
N SER A 88 -36.29 -16.41 12.34
CA SER A 88 -36.93 -15.58 11.31
C SER A 88 -36.22 -15.56 9.96
N ARG A 89 -34.90 -15.82 9.90
CA ARG A 89 -34.14 -15.80 8.64
C ARG A 89 -32.80 -16.52 8.74
N GLU A 90 -32.34 -17.01 7.60
CA GLU A 90 -30.94 -17.35 7.36
C GLU A 90 -30.28 -16.18 6.63
N TYR A 91 -29.11 -15.72 7.10
CA TYR A 91 -28.39 -14.63 6.46
C TYR A 91 -26.89 -14.65 6.76
N THR A 92 -26.11 -14.12 5.83
CA THR A 92 -24.69 -13.88 6.01
C THR A 92 -24.46 -12.53 6.68
N ARG A 93 -23.80 -12.52 7.84
CA ARG A 93 -23.31 -11.32 8.51
C ARG A 93 -21.92 -10.93 7.99
N VAL A 94 -21.76 -9.64 7.69
CA VAL A 94 -20.52 -9.03 7.17
C VAL A 94 -20.21 -7.79 8.00
N THR A 95 -19.78 -8.00 9.25
CA THR A 95 -19.59 -6.93 10.24
C THR A 95 -18.64 -5.82 9.76
N VAL A 96 -17.54 -6.17 9.10
CA VAL A 96 -16.63 -5.22 8.44
C VAL A 96 -16.56 -5.56 6.96
N LEU A 97 -17.00 -4.64 6.11
CA LEU A 97 -16.92 -4.79 4.66
C LEU A 97 -15.68 -4.07 4.13
N HIS A 98 -14.71 -4.82 3.62
CA HIS A 98 -13.50 -4.29 3.00
C HIS A 98 -13.54 -4.49 1.48
N VAL A 99 -13.55 -3.38 0.75
CA VAL A 99 -13.68 -3.34 -0.71
C VAL A 99 -12.47 -2.64 -1.32
N LYS A 100 -11.80 -3.32 -2.26
CA LYS A 100 -10.79 -2.71 -3.12
C LYS A 100 -11.46 -2.02 -4.31
N VAL A 101 -11.25 -0.71 -4.45
CA VAL A 101 -11.80 0.10 -5.54
C VAL A 101 -11.19 -0.36 -6.88
N PRO A 102 -12.02 -0.71 -7.89
CA PRO A 102 -11.51 -1.09 -9.21
C PRO A 102 -10.78 0.08 -9.90
N PRO A 103 -9.78 -0.18 -10.76
CA PRO A 103 -9.14 0.87 -11.57
C PRO A 103 -10.16 1.63 -12.41
N LYS A 104 -10.05 2.97 -12.45
CA LYS A 104 -10.97 3.87 -13.17
C LYS A 104 -12.44 3.64 -12.80
N ALA A 105 -12.71 3.38 -11.51
CA ALA A 105 -14.06 3.12 -11.05
C ALA A 105 -14.97 4.34 -11.27
N THR A 106 -16.15 4.07 -11.82
CA THR A 106 -17.31 4.97 -11.73
C THR A 106 -18.13 4.62 -10.48
N PRO A 107 -18.96 5.54 -9.96
CA PRO A 107 -19.89 5.26 -8.87
C PRO A 107 -20.71 3.97 -9.08
N ARG A 108 -21.27 3.79 -10.28
CA ARG A 108 -21.93 2.55 -10.69
C ARG A 108 -21.06 1.30 -10.53
N SER A 109 -19.83 1.34 -11.04
CA SER A 109 -18.93 0.17 -11.00
C SER A 109 -18.50 -0.16 -9.57
N LEU A 110 -18.35 0.86 -8.72
CA LEU A 110 -18.07 0.70 -7.30
C LEU A 110 -19.28 0.10 -6.57
N ALA A 111 -20.50 0.59 -6.81
CA ALA A 111 -21.71 0.00 -6.26
C ALA A 111 -21.87 -1.48 -6.65
N SER A 112 -21.63 -1.83 -7.93
CA SER A 112 -21.60 -3.22 -8.40
C SER A 112 -20.54 -4.06 -7.67
N LYS A 113 -19.34 -3.51 -7.45
CA LYS A 113 -18.27 -4.18 -6.71
C LYS A 113 -18.63 -4.40 -5.23
N ILE A 114 -19.24 -3.42 -4.58
CA ILE A 114 -19.74 -3.52 -3.20
C ILE A 114 -20.78 -4.64 -3.10
N LEU A 115 -21.76 -4.68 -4.02
CA LEU A 115 -22.78 -5.73 -4.06
C LEU A 115 -22.16 -7.12 -4.28
N PHE A 116 -21.17 -7.23 -5.16
CA PHE A 116 -20.42 -8.47 -5.36
C PHE A 116 -19.75 -8.93 -4.06
N ASP A 117 -19.08 -8.01 -3.35
CA ASP A 117 -18.41 -8.32 -2.09
C ASP A 117 -19.40 -8.60 -0.95
N LEU A 118 -20.64 -8.16 -1.04
CA LEU A 118 -21.73 -8.53 -0.12
C LEU A 118 -22.34 -9.91 -0.45
N GLY A 119 -22.05 -10.48 -1.62
CA GLY A 119 -22.58 -11.79 -2.05
C GLY A 119 -23.84 -11.70 -2.90
N ASP A 120 -24.15 -10.54 -3.48
CA ASP A 120 -25.34 -10.37 -4.31
C ASP A 120 -25.17 -11.05 -5.70
N PRO A 121 -26.01 -12.03 -6.08
CA PRO A 121 -25.89 -12.74 -7.36
C PRO A 121 -26.18 -11.85 -8.58
N ASN A 122 -26.88 -10.73 -8.39
CA ASN A 122 -27.25 -9.78 -9.45
C ASN A 122 -26.47 -8.48 -9.33
N HIS A 123 -25.27 -8.50 -8.74
CA HIS A 123 -24.47 -7.31 -8.44
C HIS A 123 -24.25 -6.36 -9.65
N PHE A 124 -24.29 -6.88 -10.88
CA PHE A 124 -24.04 -6.11 -12.11
C PHE A 124 -25.31 -5.53 -12.76
N ARG A 125 -26.51 -5.94 -12.33
CA ARG A 125 -27.79 -5.58 -12.99
C ARG A 125 -28.45 -4.37 -12.33
N GLY A 126 -28.94 -3.44 -13.15
CA GLY A 126 -29.68 -2.25 -12.73
C GLY A 126 -28.97 -0.95 -13.14
N THR A 127 -29.51 0.23 -12.84
CA THR A 127 -28.90 1.56 -12.99
C THR A 127 -27.99 1.91 -11.81
N GLU A 128 -27.23 3.01 -11.86
CA GLU A 128 -26.42 3.44 -10.69
C GLU A 128 -27.27 3.61 -9.43
N SER A 129 -28.41 4.30 -9.54
CA SER A 129 -29.33 4.52 -8.41
C SER A 129 -29.91 3.22 -7.87
N GLU A 130 -30.27 2.26 -8.73
CA GLU A 130 -30.76 0.94 -8.32
C GLU A 130 -29.68 0.12 -7.59
N LEU A 131 -28.44 0.15 -8.08
CA LEU A 131 -27.32 -0.53 -7.42
C LEU A 131 -27.02 0.11 -6.06
N THR A 132 -26.93 1.45 -5.98
CA THR A 132 -26.70 2.17 -4.72
C THR A 132 -27.80 1.87 -3.70
N SER A 133 -29.08 1.93 -4.11
CA SER A 133 -30.21 1.60 -3.22
C SER A 133 -30.12 0.17 -2.66
N ARG A 134 -29.68 -0.79 -3.49
CA ARG A 134 -29.44 -2.17 -3.05
C ARG A 134 -28.26 -2.28 -2.09
N VAL A 135 -27.20 -1.49 -2.29
CA VAL A 135 -26.08 -1.43 -1.34
C VAL A 135 -26.59 -1.02 0.04
N HIS A 136 -27.37 0.06 0.15
CA HIS A 136 -27.94 0.49 1.43
C HIS A 136 -28.82 -0.60 2.07
N TYR A 137 -29.66 -1.25 1.28
CA TYR A 137 -30.48 -2.36 1.76
C TYR A 137 -29.64 -3.52 2.31
N LEU A 138 -28.61 -3.95 1.57
CA LEU A 138 -27.75 -5.06 1.99
C LEU A 138 -26.82 -4.70 3.15
N PHE A 139 -26.39 -3.43 3.28
CA PHE A 139 -25.64 -2.99 4.46
C PHE A 139 -26.43 -3.27 5.75
N GLY A 140 -27.72 -2.92 5.77
CA GLY A 140 -28.60 -3.24 6.90
C GLY A 140 -28.86 -4.74 7.04
N LYS A 141 -29.09 -5.46 5.93
CA LYS A 141 -29.42 -6.91 6.00
C LYS A 141 -28.24 -7.79 6.43
N CYS A 142 -27.02 -7.43 6.03
CA CYS A 142 -25.78 -8.11 6.39
C CYS A 142 -25.16 -7.57 7.69
N GLU A 143 -25.82 -6.64 8.39
CA GLU A 143 -25.34 -6.07 9.66
C GLU A 143 -23.92 -5.49 9.53
N VAL A 144 -23.68 -4.74 8.44
CA VAL A 144 -22.40 -4.06 8.23
C VAL A 144 -22.28 -2.94 9.25
N LYS A 145 -21.23 -2.99 10.07
CA LYS A 145 -20.92 -1.99 11.11
C LYS A 145 -19.77 -1.06 10.74
N MET A 146 -18.92 -1.43 9.79
CA MET A 146 -17.87 -0.56 9.25
C MET A 146 -17.61 -0.87 7.78
N PHE A 147 -17.29 0.18 7.01
CA PHE A 147 -16.95 0.06 5.60
C PHE A 147 -15.56 0.60 5.29
N ILE A 148 -14.71 -0.22 4.66
CA ILE A 148 -13.34 0.13 4.27
C ILE A 148 -13.23 0.13 2.73
N LEU A 149 -12.80 1.25 2.17
CA LEU A 149 -12.50 1.43 0.75
C LEU A 149 -10.98 1.53 0.54
N ASP A 150 -10.38 0.50 -0.04
CA ASP A 150 -8.94 0.47 -0.37
C ASP A 150 -8.67 0.87 -1.82
N GLU A 151 -7.49 1.42 -2.08
CA GLU A 151 -7.11 2.08 -3.34
C GLU A 151 -8.08 3.18 -3.78
N PHE A 152 -8.53 4.00 -2.84
CA PHE A 152 -9.49 5.08 -3.05
C PHE A 152 -9.12 6.03 -4.20
N GLN A 153 -7.82 6.22 -4.47
CA GLN A 153 -7.35 7.03 -5.58
C GLN A 153 -7.89 6.57 -6.95
N HIS A 154 -8.27 5.30 -7.11
CA HIS A 154 -8.85 4.80 -8.36
C HIS A 154 -10.24 5.37 -8.67
N LEU A 155 -10.96 5.87 -7.67
CA LEU A 155 -12.24 6.57 -7.87
C LEU A 155 -12.04 7.98 -8.44
N ILE A 156 -10.83 8.55 -8.27
CA ILE A 156 -10.48 9.91 -8.67
C ILE A 156 -9.30 9.94 -9.65
N ASP A 157 -9.06 8.84 -10.37
CA ASP A 157 -7.91 8.61 -11.26
C ASP A 157 -7.96 9.43 -12.58
N SER A 158 -8.65 10.56 -12.57
CA SER A 158 -8.74 11.51 -13.67
C SER A 158 -8.29 12.88 -13.18
N ASP A 159 -7.52 13.58 -14.01
CA ASP A 159 -7.09 14.96 -13.76
C ASP A 159 -8.19 16.00 -14.02
N THR A 160 -9.41 15.56 -14.35
CA THR A 160 -10.53 16.47 -14.56
C THR A 160 -11.17 16.85 -13.23
N LEU A 161 -11.37 18.15 -13.02
CA LEU A 161 -12.13 18.67 -11.88
C LEU A 161 -13.53 18.06 -11.80
N HIS A 162 -14.13 17.74 -12.95
CA HIS A 162 -15.43 17.10 -13.02
C HIS A 162 -15.46 15.72 -12.34
N VAL A 163 -14.48 14.85 -12.60
CA VAL A 163 -14.42 13.52 -11.95
C VAL A 163 -14.21 13.65 -10.46
N LEU A 164 -13.34 14.57 -10.02
CA LEU A 164 -13.15 14.86 -8.60
C LEU A 164 -14.46 15.28 -7.93
N VAL A 165 -15.19 16.24 -8.50
CA VAL A 165 -16.48 16.71 -7.96
C VAL A 165 -17.51 15.58 -7.90
N THR A 166 -17.64 14.80 -8.97
CA THR A 166 -18.58 13.67 -9.03
C THR A 166 -18.26 12.61 -7.99
N ALA A 167 -16.99 12.23 -7.86
CA ALA A 167 -16.54 11.27 -6.84
C ALA A 167 -16.75 11.81 -5.42
N SER A 168 -16.37 13.07 -5.14
CA SER A 168 -16.57 13.69 -3.82
C SER A 168 -18.05 13.71 -3.43
N ASN A 169 -18.92 14.07 -4.37
CA ASN A 169 -20.37 14.12 -4.12
C ASN A 169 -20.93 12.73 -3.86
N TRP A 170 -20.50 11.73 -4.65
CA TRP A 170 -20.93 10.36 -4.42
C TRP A 170 -20.49 9.84 -3.05
N VAL A 171 -19.21 10.01 -2.68
CA VAL A 171 -18.71 9.59 -1.36
C VAL A 171 -19.45 10.30 -0.23
N LYS A 172 -19.68 11.61 -0.38
CA LYS A 172 -20.45 12.40 0.59
C LYS A 172 -21.84 11.80 0.78
N THR A 173 -22.62 11.66 -0.29
CA THR A 173 -23.98 11.10 -0.23
C THR A 173 -23.98 9.67 0.31
N PHE A 174 -23.02 8.85 -0.11
CA PHE A 174 -22.90 7.48 0.34
C PHE A 174 -22.65 7.40 1.85
N THR A 175 -21.71 8.18 2.38
CA THR A 175 -21.42 8.25 3.83
C THR A 175 -22.58 8.85 4.64
N GLU A 176 -23.40 9.71 4.04
CA GLU A 176 -24.61 10.27 4.64
C GLU A 176 -25.71 9.23 4.85
N GLU A 177 -25.86 8.33 3.89
CA GLU A 177 -26.98 7.39 3.85
C GLU A 177 -26.72 6.11 4.66
N ILE A 178 -25.49 5.58 4.67
CA ILE A 178 -25.19 4.32 5.37
C ILE A 178 -25.09 4.44 6.89
N LYS A 179 -24.82 5.64 7.43
CA LYS A 179 -24.68 5.92 8.87
C LYS A 179 -23.82 4.90 9.64
N ILE A 180 -22.71 4.48 9.04
CA ILE A 180 -21.66 3.69 9.70
C ILE A 180 -20.29 4.33 9.45
N PRO A 181 -19.28 4.05 10.29
CA PRO A 181 -17.91 4.48 10.05
C PRO A 181 -17.41 4.05 8.67
N VAL A 182 -16.80 5.01 7.97
CA VAL A 182 -16.13 4.78 6.67
C VAL A 182 -14.65 5.04 6.79
N VAL A 183 -13.85 4.09 6.34
CA VAL A 183 -12.39 4.20 6.23
C VAL A 183 -12.03 4.28 4.76
N LEU A 184 -11.43 5.40 4.35
CA LEU A 184 -10.87 5.56 3.01
C LEU A 184 -9.36 5.33 3.08
N CYS A 185 -8.84 4.41 2.27
CA CYS A 185 -7.40 4.16 2.14
C CYS A 185 -6.91 4.57 0.76
N GLY A 186 -5.89 5.44 0.70
CA GLY A 186 -5.44 5.98 -0.57
C GLY A 186 -4.00 6.46 -0.62
N MET A 187 -3.60 6.95 -1.78
CA MET A 187 -2.30 7.59 -2.00
C MET A 187 -2.30 9.03 -1.48
N PRO A 188 -1.16 9.64 -1.14
CA PRO A 188 -1.13 11.01 -0.63
C PRO A 188 -1.82 12.02 -1.56
N GLU A 189 -1.70 11.82 -2.88
CA GLU A 189 -2.31 12.66 -3.91
C GLU A 189 -3.84 12.63 -3.87
N SER A 190 -4.46 11.58 -3.32
CA SER A 190 -5.92 11.53 -3.19
C SER A 190 -6.50 12.46 -2.14
N MET A 191 -5.65 13.11 -1.34
CA MET A 191 -6.06 14.17 -0.40
C MET A 191 -6.72 15.37 -1.11
N ARG A 192 -6.47 15.56 -2.41
CA ARG A 192 -7.10 16.60 -3.24
C ARG A 192 -8.63 16.56 -3.23
N ILE A 193 -9.23 15.41 -2.93
CA ILE A 193 -10.69 15.27 -2.89
C ILE A 193 -11.32 16.14 -1.78
N PHE A 194 -10.65 16.22 -0.62
CA PHE A 194 -11.13 16.94 0.55
C PHE A 194 -11.01 18.45 0.35
N ILE A 195 -9.90 18.89 -0.28
CA ILE A 195 -9.67 20.30 -0.63
C ILE A 195 -10.81 20.85 -1.50
N ASN A 196 -11.32 20.03 -2.42
CA ASN A 196 -12.38 20.43 -3.35
C ASN A 196 -13.80 20.21 -2.79
N ASN A 197 -13.96 19.62 -1.60
CA ASN A 197 -15.26 19.40 -0.99
C ASN A 197 -15.19 19.55 0.55
N PRO A 198 -15.40 20.78 1.07
CA PRO A 198 -15.38 21.04 2.51
C PRO A 198 -16.41 20.25 3.33
N GLN A 199 -17.51 19.82 2.72
CA GLN A 199 -18.52 19.00 3.41
C GLN A 199 -18.00 17.57 3.64
N LEU A 200 -17.30 17.02 2.64
CA LEU A 200 -16.61 15.74 2.78
C LEU A 200 -15.44 15.85 3.77
N ASP A 201 -14.64 16.93 3.67
CA ASP A 201 -13.51 17.16 4.58
C ASP A 201 -13.93 17.19 6.05
N ARG A 202 -15.07 17.83 6.36
CA ARG A 202 -15.66 17.86 7.70
C ARG A 202 -16.13 16.51 8.23
N ARG A 203 -16.38 15.52 7.36
CA ARG A 203 -16.71 14.13 7.77
C ARG A 203 -15.47 13.28 8.03
N PHE A 204 -14.37 13.61 7.36
CA PHE A 204 -13.08 12.93 7.48
C PHE A 204 -12.08 13.83 8.24
N THR A 205 -12.46 14.32 9.42
CA THR A 205 -11.56 15.15 10.24
C THR A 205 -10.34 14.38 10.70
N ASN A 206 -10.48 13.07 10.94
CA ASN A 206 -9.37 12.20 11.24
C ASN A 206 -8.68 11.73 9.95
N LYS A 207 -7.41 12.11 9.80
CA LYS A 207 -6.54 11.72 8.69
C LYS A 207 -5.22 11.23 9.27
N ILE A 208 -4.87 9.97 9.02
CA ILE A 208 -3.64 9.36 9.50
C ILE A 208 -2.74 9.04 8.31
N GLU A 209 -1.49 9.52 8.39
CA GLU A 209 -0.43 9.11 7.47
C GLU A 209 0.21 7.82 7.96
N LEU A 210 0.37 6.85 7.06
CA LEU A 210 1.26 5.71 7.22
C LEU A 210 2.48 5.94 6.31
N PRO A 211 3.51 6.67 6.80
CA PRO A 211 4.66 7.03 5.99
C PRO A 211 5.67 5.87 5.89
N PRO A 212 6.59 5.89 4.92
CA PRO A 212 7.81 5.09 4.99
C PRO A 212 8.58 5.40 6.28
N PHE A 213 9.37 4.45 6.76
CA PHE A 213 10.33 4.72 7.82
C PHE A 213 11.30 5.81 7.39
N ARG A 214 11.54 6.77 8.28
CA ARG A 214 12.58 7.78 8.10
C ARG A 214 13.91 7.27 8.65
N TYR A 215 15.00 7.94 8.29
CA TYR A 215 16.37 7.52 8.66
C TYR A 215 17.35 8.70 8.70
N GLY A 216 16.88 9.89 9.08
CA GLY A 216 17.71 11.10 9.17
C GLY A 216 18.25 11.37 10.58
N THR A 217 17.55 10.89 11.62
CA THR A 217 17.92 11.10 13.02
C THR A 217 18.22 9.79 13.75
N ALA A 218 18.92 9.86 14.88
CA ALA A 218 19.19 8.68 15.72
C ALA A 218 17.91 7.97 16.19
N ALA A 219 16.84 8.72 16.47
CA ALA A 219 15.54 8.18 16.85
C ALA A 219 14.88 7.42 15.69
N GLU A 220 14.92 7.98 14.48
CA GLU A 220 14.38 7.34 13.27
C GLU A 220 15.14 6.07 12.90
N ILE A 221 16.47 6.11 12.94
CA ILE A 221 17.34 4.94 12.77
C ILE A 221 17.00 3.85 13.79
N THR A 222 16.81 4.25 15.05
CA THR A 222 16.41 3.32 16.12
C THR A 222 15.05 2.69 15.84
N THR A 223 14.06 3.47 15.37
CA THR A 223 12.74 2.96 15.01
C THR A 223 12.80 1.96 13.86
N PHE A 224 13.56 2.24 12.80
CA PHE A 224 13.74 1.30 11.69
C PHE A 224 14.44 0.01 12.14
N ARG A 225 15.50 0.12 12.95
CA ARG A 225 16.20 -1.06 13.48
C ARG A 225 15.34 -1.87 14.45
N LYS A 226 14.43 -1.25 15.20
CA LYS A 226 13.42 -1.97 16.00
C LYS A 226 12.45 -2.75 15.11
N PHE A 227 11.99 -2.15 14.00
CA PHE A 227 11.22 -2.88 13.00
C PHE A 227 11.98 -4.09 12.45
N LEU A 228 13.24 -3.91 12.03
CA LEU A 228 14.08 -5.02 11.56
C LEU A 228 14.29 -6.09 12.62
N LYS A 229 14.45 -5.70 13.89
CA LYS A 229 14.58 -6.63 15.01
C LYS A 229 13.35 -7.51 15.16
N GLU A 230 12.16 -6.94 14.97
CA GLU A 230 10.92 -7.71 15.09
C GLU A 230 10.67 -8.62 13.89
N VAL A 231 11.14 -8.24 12.70
CA VAL A 231 11.21 -9.16 11.56
C VAL A 231 12.23 -10.28 11.85
N GLU A 232 13.42 -9.96 12.36
CA GLU A 232 14.50 -10.93 12.60
C GLU A 232 14.08 -12.05 13.54
N LYS A 233 13.38 -11.72 14.63
CA LYS A 233 12.84 -12.71 15.58
C LYS A 233 11.91 -13.73 14.94
N GLN A 234 11.23 -13.36 13.86
CA GLN A 234 10.25 -14.18 13.16
C GLN A 234 10.84 -14.88 11.94
N LEU A 235 12.10 -14.63 11.57
CA LEU A 235 12.72 -15.28 10.43
C LEU A 235 12.84 -16.81 10.66
N PRO A 236 12.63 -17.62 9.61
CA PRO A 236 12.56 -19.08 9.72
C PRO A 236 13.96 -19.72 9.70
N PHE A 237 14.82 -19.30 10.62
CA PHE A 237 16.23 -19.66 10.67
C PHE A 237 16.65 -20.06 12.08
N ALA A 238 17.56 -21.03 12.18
CA ALA A 238 18.06 -21.50 13.47
C ALA A 238 19.11 -20.55 14.07
N LYS A 239 19.74 -19.70 13.25
CA LYS A 239 20.73 -18.70 13.68
C LYS A 239 20.24 -17.29 13.37
N PRO A 240 20.61 -16.29 14.18
CA PRO A 240 20.29 -14.90 13.89
C PRO A 240 20.94 -14.46 12.56
N SER A 241 20.22 -13.64 11.81
CA SER A 241 20.71 -13.09 10.55
C SER A 241 21.42 -11.75 10.74
N ASN A 242 21.39 -11.18 11.95
CA ASN A 242 22.01 -9.91 12.32
C ASN A 242 21.64 -8.75 11.37
N ILE A 243 20.41 -8.75 10.84
CA ILE A 243 19.95 -7.70 9.92
C ILE A 243 19.77 -6.35 10.63
N THR A 244 19.82 -6.35 11.96
CA THR A 244 19.79 -5.15 12.81
C THR A 244 21.13 -4.45 12.97
N ASP A 245 22.24 -5.07 12.53
CA ASP A 245 23.57 -4.45 12.55
C ASP A 245 23.57 -3.19 11.70
N ILE A 246 24.20 -2.11 12.19
CA ILE A 246 24.09 -0.79 11.55
C ILE A 246 24.47 -0.81 10.07
N GLY A 247 25.56 -1.51 9.72
CA GLY A 247 25.99 -1.65 8.34
C GLY A 247 25.00 -2.40 7.45
N ILE A 248 24.28 -3.39 7.97
CA ILE A 248 23.27 -4.12 7.19
C ILE A 248 21.96 -3.32 7.14
N ALA A 249 21.54 -2.73 8.26
CA ALA A 249 20.36 -1.88 8.35
C ALA A 249 20.44 -0.69 7.38
N ASP A 250 21.59 -0.03 7.27
CA ASP A 250 21.83 1.07 6.32
C ASP A 250 21.65 0.62 4.87
N ARG A 251 22.16 -0.57 4.52
CA ARG A 251 22.04 -1.14 3.16
C ARG A 251 20.60 -1.56 2.85
N ILE A 252 19.88 -2.10 3.83
CA ILE A 252 18.45 -2.44 3.71
C ILE A 252 17.63 -1.14 3.57
N TYR A 253 17.93 -0.11 4.35
CA TYR A 253 17.28 1.19 4.24
C TYR A 253 17.53 1.81 2.86
N TYR A 254 18.78 1.85 2.39
CA TYR A 254 19.12 2.34 1.05
C TYR A 254 18.32 1.63 -0.05
N THR A 255 18.20 0.31 0.04
CA THR A 255 17.43 -0.50 -0.90
C THR A 255 15.95 -0.16 -0.83
N SER A 256 15.38 -0.02 0.36
CA SER A 256 13.93 0.09 0.57
C SER A 256 13.38 1.52 0.59
N GLN A 257 14.23 2.53 0.79
CA GLN A 257 13.83 3.91 1.15
C GLN A 257 12.87 3.94 2.36
N GLY A 258 13.02 2.99 3.28
CA GLY A 258 12.16 2.84 4.44
C GLY A 258 10.76 2.31 4.14
N ILE A 259 10.44 1.93 2.90
CA ILE A 259 9.14 1.35 2.56
C ILE A 259 9.11 -0.12 3.02
N PRO A 260 8.20 -0.50 3.93
CA PRO A 260 8.13 -1.86 4.48
C PRO A 260 8.04 -2.96 3.42
N PHE A 261 7.27 -2.73 2.35
CA PHE A 261 7.16 -3.68 1.23
C PHE A 261 8.54 -4.05 0.64
N TYR A 262 9.41 -3.08 0.37
CA TYR A 262 10.71 -3.37 -0.22
C TYR A 262 11.67 -4.03 0.78
N VAL A 263 11.55 -3.72 2.07
CA VAL A 263 12.28 -4.45 3.12
C VAL A 263 11.87 -5.92 3.12
N MET A 264 10.57 -6.19 3.20
CA MET A 264 10.05 -7.56 3.23
C MET A 264 10.37 -8.31 1.94
N GLN A 265 10.25 -7.68 0.78
CA GLN A 265 10.57 -8.32 -0.51
C GLN A 265 12.05 -8.71 -0.60
N LEU A 266 12.96 -7.85 -0.10
CA LEU A 266 14.39 -8.17 0.01
C LEU A 266 14.62 -9.38 0.91
N LEU A 267 13.99 -9.42 2.08
CA LEU A 267 14.15 -10.51 3.03
C LEU A 267 13.49 -11.82 2.55
N ILE A 268 12.38 -11.75 1.82
CA ILE A 268 11.73 -12.91 1.18
C ILE A 268 12.66 -13.56 0.16
N GLU A 269 13.22 -12.77 -0.76
CA GLU A 269 14.15 -13.29 -1.77
C GLU A 269 15.46 -13.78 -1.13
N ALA A 270 16.01 -13.05 -0.16
CA ALA A 270 17.21 -13.45 0.55
C ALA A 270 17.01 -14.75 1.34
N THR A 271 15.83 -14.92 1.95
CA THR A 271 15.42 -16.17 2.60
C THR A 271 15.39 -17.32 1.59
N ALA A 272 14.79 -17.12 0.42
CA ALA A 272 14.73 -18.14 -0.61
C ALA A 272 16.14 -18.60 -1.04
N TYR A 273 17.09 -17.67 -1.21
CA TYR A 273 18.48 -18.01 -1.53
C TYR A 273 19.19 -18.74 -0.40
N ALA A 274 19.10 -18.23 0.84
CA ALA A 274 19.73 -18.84 2.00
C ALA A 274 19.23 -20.27 2.25
N VAL A 275 17.90 -20.46 2.23
CA VAL A 275 17.28 -21.78 2.43
C VAL A 275 17.66 -22.73 1.30
N ASN A 276 17.65 -22.28 0.04
CA ASN A 276 18.05 -23.13 -1.09
C ASN A 276 19.54 -23.53 -1.07
N ALA A 277 20.39 -22.77 -0.37
CA ALA A 277 21.79 -23.09 -0.10
C ALA A 277 21.99 -23.97 1.15
N GLY A 278 20.93 -24.24 1.92
CA GLY A 278 21.02 -24.97 3.19
C GLY A 278 21.56 -24.12 4.35
N ASN A 279 21.55 -22.78 4.23
CA ASN A 279 22.07 -21.88 5.26
C ASN A 279 21.05 -21.65 6.37
N ASP A 280 21.55 -21.53 7.59
CA ASP A 280 20.75 -21.33 8.81
C ASP A 280 20.55 -19.87 9.19
N SER A 281 20.91 -18.93 8.30
CA SER A 281 20.68 -17.50 8.44
C SER A 281 20.81 -16.80 7.08
N ILE A 282 20.28 -15.58 6.99
CA ILE A 282 20.57 -14.67 5.87
C ILE A 282 21.98 -14.09 6.07
N GLU A 283 22.73 -13.97 4.98
CA GLU A 283 24.09 -13.44 4.94
C GLU A 283 24.17 -12.38 3.83
N MET A 284 25.23 -11.57 3.83
CA MET A 284 25.44 -10.50 2.83
C MET A 284 25.30 -11.00 1.38
N LYS A 285 25.80 -12.20 1.07
CA LYS A 285 25.70 -12.82 -0.26
C LYS A 285 24.25 -13.08 -0.69
N HIS A 286 23.37 -13.43 0.25
CA HIS A 286 21.95 -13.68 -0.02
C HIS A 286 21.20 -12.36 -0.27
N LEU A 287 21.53 -11.30 0.47
CA LEU A 287 21.00 -9.95 0.24
C LEU A 287 21.44 -9.38 -1.11
N ASN A 288 22.71 -9.60 -1.50
CA ASN A 288 23.20 -9.26 -2.84
C ASN A 288 22.39 -9.98 -3.94
N GLN A 289 22.20 -11.29 -3.82
CA GLN A 289 21.41 -12.06 -4.78
C GLN A 289 19.94 -11.60 -4.85
N ALA A 290 19.35 -11.25 -3.70
CA ALA A 290 18.00 -10.72 -3.60
C ALA A 290 17.89 -9.35 -4.28
N PHE A 291 18.83 -8.44 -4.04
CA PHE A 291 18.87 -7.12 -4.68
C PHE A 291 18.88 -7.23 -6.21
N LYS A 292 19.66 -8.14 -6.78
CA LYS A 292 19.73 -8.36 -8.24
C LYS A 292 18.39 -8.77 -8.88
N LYS A 293 17.47 -9.34 -8.10
CA LYS A 293 16.11 -9.66 -8.55
C LYS A 293 15.12 -8.51 -8.37
N ILE A 294 15.31 -7.68 -7.35
CA ILE A 294 14.39 -6.59 -7.01
C ILE A 294 14.75 -5.38 -7.87
N LYS A 295 14.08 -5.25 -9.02
CA LYS A 295 14.25 -4.09 -9.92
C LYS A 295 13.30 -2.97 -9.52
N GLN A 296 13.83 -1.83 -9.10
CA GLN A 296 13.06 -0.62 -8.86
C GLN A 296 13.21 0.33 -10.05
N THR A 297 12.28 0.25 -11.00
CA THR A 297 12.31 1.11 -12.21
C THR A 297 12.30 2.60 -11.89
N ALA A 298 11.64 2.99 -10.78
CA ALA A 298 11.61 4.37 -10.30
C ALA A 298 12.96 4.88 -9.79
N ARG A 299 13.94 3.99 -9.54
CA ARG A 299 15.27 4.33 -9.04
C ARG A 299 16.36 3.72 -9.94
N PRO A 300 16.51 4.22 -11.17
CA PRO A 300 17.40 3.61 -12.16
C PRO A 300 18.90 3.79 -11.86
N PHE A 301 19.26 4.67 -10.91
CA PHE A 301 20.65 5.00 -10.57
C PHE A 301 21.17 4.32 -9.30
N THR A 302 20.39 3.41 -8.72
CA THR A 302 20.79 2.67 -7.52
C THR A 302 22.00 1.77 -7.77
N MET A 303 22.95 1.79 -6.85
CA MET A 303 24.02 0.79 -6.78
C MET A 303 23.60 -0.39 -5.89
N ASN A 304 24.30 -1.53 -5.98
CA ASN A 304 24.04 -2.69 -5.12
C ASN A 304 24.76 -2.57 -3.76
N PRO A 305 24.06 -2.20 -2.66
CA PRO A 305 24.71 -1.86 -1.38
C PRO A 305 25.40 -3.06 -0.73
N PHE A 306 25.06 -4.27 -1.13
CA PHE A 306 25.58 -5.52 -0.58
C PHE A 306 26.86 -6.01 -1.27
N GLU A 307 27.33 -5.33 -2.32
CA GLU A 307 28.64 -5.58 -2.95
C GLU A 307 29.72 -4.60 -2.47
N SER A 308 29.32 -3.46 -1.91
CA SER A 308 30.25 -2.44 -1.42
C SER A 308 30.75 -2.78 -0.02
N VAL A 309 32.07 -2.85 0.14
CA VAL A 309 32.74 -3.01 1.45
C VAL A 309 32.60 -1.73 2.26
N ASP A 310 32.91 -0.58 1.64
CA ASP A 310 32.89 0.75 2.25
C ASP A 310 31.59 1.51 1.96
N PHE A 311 30.45 0.88 2.23
CA PHE A 311 29.15 1.50 2.04
C PHE A 311 28.89 2.59 3.09
N GLU A 312 28.66 3.82 2.64
CA GLU A 312 28.27 4.96 3.47
C GLU A 312 26.93 5.51 2.95
N LEU A 313 25.89 5.40 3.78
CA LEU A 313 24.51 5.62 3.36
C LEU A 313 24.28 7.03 2.82
N ALA A 314 24.80 8.07 3.49
CA ALA A 314 24.54 9.44 3.11
C ALA A 314 25.25 9.78 1.79
N ALA A 315 26.49 9.35 1.59
CA ALA A 315 27.20 9.51 0.32
C ALA A 315 26.48 8.81 -0.83
N GLU A 316 26.01 7.57 -0.66
CA GLU A 316 25.35 6.85 -1.75
C GLU A 316 23.97 7.44 -2.11
N LEU A 317 23.18 7.87 -1.11
CA LEU A 317 21.93 8.60 -1.37
C LEU A 317 22.18 9.93 -2.11
N ARG A 318 23.23 10.67 -1.75
CA ARG A 318 23.63 11.90 -2.45
C ARG A 318 24.04 11.63 -3.88
N LYS A 319 24.93 10.65 -4.11
CA LYS A 319 25.36 10.25 -5.47
C LYS A 319 24.19 9.85 -6.36
N GLU A 320 23.23 9.11 -5.81
CA GLU A 320 22.02 8.73 -6.54
C GLU A 320 21.17 9.96 -6.90
N THR A 321 20.94 10.84 -5.92
CA THR A 321 20.16 12.09 -6.11
C THR A 321 20.81 13.00 -7.16
N ASP A 322 22.14 13.15 -7.14
CA ASP A 322 22.88 13.97 -8.10
C ASP A 322 22.76 13.41 -9.53
N LYS A 323 22.85 12.08 -9.68
CA LYS A 323 22.62 11.41 -10.97
C LYS A 323 21.20 11.61 -11.47
N GLU A 324 20.20 11.50 -10.59
CA GLU A 324 18.80 11.71 -10.93
C GLU A 324 18.53 13.16 -11.38
N ASN A 325 19.08 14.13 -10.65
CA ASN A 325 18.96 15.55 -11.00
C ASN A 325 19.61 15.87 -12.34
N LYS A 326 20.82 15.35 -12.58
CA LYS A 326 21.52 15.50 -13.86
C LYS A 326 20.71 14.90 -15.01
N PHE A 327 20.18 13.70 -14.84
CA PHE A 327 19.34 13.04 -15.85
C PHE A 327 18.06 13.84 -16.16
N LYS A 328 17.36 14.37 -15.14
CA LYS A 328 16.18 15.22 -15.32
C LYS A 328 16.53 16.51 -16.09
N GLN A 329 17.66 17.13 -15.80
CA GLN A 329 18.12 18.34 -16.52
C GLN A 329 18.40 18.04 -18.00
N GLU A 330 19.09 16.95 -18.30
CA GLU A 330 19.39 16.50 -19.67
C GLU A 330 18.09 16.21 -20.45
N LEU A 331 17.12 15.53 -19.82
CA LEU A 331 15.82 15.23 -20.42
C LEU A 331 15.04 16.51 -20.75
N LEU A 332 14.99 17.46 -19.82
CA LEU A 332 14.34 18.76 -20.03
C LEU A 332 15.02 19.58 -21.15
N ALA A 333 16.35 19.54 -21.22
CA ALA A 333 17.10 20.19 -22.28
C ALA A 333 16.78 19.59 -23.66
N LYS A 334 16.72 18.26 -23.75
CA LYS A 334 16.33 17.54 -24.98
C LYS A 334 14.91 17.88 -25.42
N GLN A 335 13.93 17.85 -24.51
CA GLN A 335 12.54 18.23 -24.81
C GLN A 335 12.40 19.68 -25.28
N LYS A 336 13.18 20.61 -24.68
CA LYS A 336 13.21 22.01 -25.12
C LYS A 336 13.78 22.15 -26.53
N LEU A 337 14.84 21.40 -26.86
CA LEU A 337 15.45 21.39 -28.18
C LEU A 337 14.48 20.85 -29.24
N GLU A 338 13.83 19.71 -28.97
CA GLU A 338 12.81 19.11 -29.85
C GLU A 338 11.64 20.05 -30.10
N LYS A 339 11.12 20.71 -29.06
CA LYS A 339 10.06 21.73 -29.21
C LYS A 339 10.50 22.93 -30.05
N ARG A 340 11.77 23.36 -29.96
CA ARG A 340 12.33 24.44 -30.79
C ARG A 340 12.44 24.01 -32.26
N LEU A 341 12.97 22.81 -32.51
CA LEU A 341 13.08 22.25 -33.86
C LEU A 341 11.71 22.10 -34.52
N PHE A 342 10.72 21.59 -33.79
CA PHE A 342 9.34 21.46 -34.28
C PHE A 342 8.64 22.80 -34.56
N LYS A 343 8.93 23.85 -33.78
CA LYS A 343 8.43 25.20 -34.06
C LYS A 343 9.09 25.82 -35.28
N ASN A 344 10.39 25.59 -35.47
CA ASN A 344 11.13 26.13 -36.62
C ASN A 344 10.73 25.44 -37.93
N SER A 345 10.44 24.13 -37.93
CA SER A 345 9.94 23.43 -39.13
C SER A 345 8.54 23.87 -39.53
N ARG A 346 7.66 24.24 -38.59
CA ARG A 346 6.35 24.83 -38.90
C ARG A 346 6.44 26.23 -39.51
N LYS A 347 7.39 27.07 -39.07
CA LYS A 347 7.60 28.41 -39.65
C LYS A 347 8.13 28.34 -41.08
N GLN A 348 9.02 27.40 -41.38
CA GLN A 348 9.55 27.21 -42.75
C GLN A 348 8.48 26.72 -43.75
N ASN A 349 7.44 26.00 -43.30
CA ASN A 349 6.33 25.57 -44.15
C ASN A 349 5.23 26.63 -44.35
N THR A 350 5.19 27.71 -43.55
CA THR A 350 4.23 28.81 -43.74
C THR A 350 4.76 29.96 -44.60
N ASP A 351 6.07 29.99 -44.87
CA ASP A 351 6.74 31.06 -45.62
C ASP A 351 7.03 30.67 -47.10
N GLN A 352 6.45 29.58 -47.64
CA GLN A 352 6.43 29.38 -49.08
C GLN A 352 5.36 30.29 -49.71
N PRO A 353 5.73 31.25 -50.59
CA PRO A 353 4.74 32.02 -51.32
C PRO A 353 3.99 31.06 -52.24
N ILE A 354 2.65 31.13 -52.21
CA ILE A 354 1.82 30.64 -53.31
C ILE A 354 2.22 31.48 -54.53
N GLY A 355 3.16 30.95 -55.33
CA GLY A 355 3.56 31.53 -56.60
C GLY A 355 2.36 31.59 -57.52
N GLY A 356 2.17 32.76 -58.14
CA GLY A 356 1.03 33.11 -58.99
C GLY A 356 1.00 32.47 -60.36
#